data_AF-A0A836TQ26-F1
#
_entry.id   AF-A0A836TQ26-F1
#
_cell.length_a   1.000
_cell.length_b   1.000
_cell.length_c   1.000
_cell.angle_alpha   90.00
_cell.angle_beta   90.00
_cell.angle_gamma   90.00
#
_symmetry.space_group_name_H-M   'P 1'
#
loop_
_entity.id
_entity.type
_entity.pdbx_description
1 polymer ?
#
loop_
_entity_poly.entity_id
_entity_poly.type
_entity_poly.pdbx_seq_one_letter_code
_entity_poly.pdbx_strand_id
1 'polypeptide(L)'
;MNRLFNEELLDRINSVEDIKQRTKEMTNCKGVDVIYDPVGGELFEQSLRAIAPKGRMLEVGFASGEIPKMAVILVLLKSCQVVGVFYGQFRQLEPELKAQNVRDLVQMIADGKLNPLVSKTYPLEKAVDALNDILTRKVLSKVVLTTGRG
;
A
#
# COMPACT_ATOMS: atom_id res chain seq x y z
N MET A 1 -8.62 21.63 -5.44
CA MET A 1 -8.98 20.21 -5.27
C MET A 1 -8.55 19.48 -6.53
N ASN A 2 -7.24 19.22 -6.65
CA ASN A 2 -6.57 18.49 -7.73
C ASN A 2 -5.09 18.43 -7.34
N ARG A 3 -4.74 17.43 -6.54
CA ARG A 3 -3.36 16.94 -6.42
C ARG A 3 -3.43 15.49 -6.85
N LEU A 4 -3.44 15.33 -8.18
CA LEU A 4 -3.19 14.06 -8.82
C LEU A 4 -1.86 13.54 -8.31
N PHE A 5 -1.80 12.22 -8.07
CA PHE A 5 -0.62 11.45 -7.77
C PHE A 5 0.55 11.90 -8.65
N ASN A 6 1.48 12.69 -8.10
CA ASN A 6 2.75 12.93 -8.76
C ASN A 6 3.52 11.60 -8.71
N GLU A 7 3.80 11.00 -9.86
CA GLU A 7 4.69 9.83 -10.00
C GLU A 7 6.12 10.12 -9.51
N GLU A 8 6.43 11.37 -9.18
CA GLU A 8 7.75 11.86 -8.77
C GLU A 8 8.24 11.43 -7.38
N LEU A 9 7.44 10.74 -6.56
CA LEU A 9 7.82 10.42 -5.17
C LEU A 9 7.59 8.95 -4.79
N LEU A 10 8.12 8.03 -5.60
CA LEU A 10 8.35 6.64 -5.18
C LEU A 10 9.70 6.52 -4.44
N ASP A 11 9.79 7.18 -3.29
CA ASP A 11 10.97 7.06 -2.43
C ASP A 11 10.91 5.77 -1.62
N ARG A 12 11.89 4.88 -1.83
CA ARG A 12 12.09 3.67 -1.02
C ARG A 12 12.76 4.05 0.28
N ILE A 13 11.97 4.19 1.34
CA ILE A 13 12.49 4.50 2.66
C ILE A 13 12.81 3.19 3.39
N ASN A 14 14.09 2.97 3.69
CA ASN A 14 14.59 1.71 4.26
C ASN A 14 14.75 1.75 5.79
N SER A 15 14.48 2.88 6.45
CA SER A 15 14.55 3.01 7.90
C SER A 15 13.47 3.92 8.49
N VAL A 16 13.15 3.66 9.75
CA VAL A 16 12.20 4.40 10.59
C VAL A 16 12.52 5.90 10.70
N GLU A 17 13.79 6.22 10.94
CA GLU A 17 14.25 7.60 11.13
C GLU A 17 14.19 8.39 9.83
N ASP A 18 14.46 7.73 8.70
CA ASP A 18 14.34 8.32 7.38
C ASP A 18 12.88 8.66 7.04
N ILE A 19 11.88 7.86 7.43
CA ILE A 19 10.47 8.13 7.08
C ILE A 19 10.03 9.47 7.64
N LYS A 20 10.31 9.70 8.93
CA LYS A 20 9.92 10.93 9.62
C LYS A 20 10.62 12.14 9.01
N GLN A 21 11.93 12.06 8.76
CA GLN A 21 12.71 13.18 8.26
C GLN A 21 12.34 13.51 6.81
N ARG A 22 12.29 12.50 5.94
CA ARG A 22 11.91 12.65 4.53
C ARG A 22 10.48 13.16 4.38
N THR A 23 9.56 12.65 5.19
CA THR A 23 8.17 13.14 5.18
C THR A 23 8.10 14.62 5.55
N LYS A 24 8.87 15.09 6.55
CA LYS A 24 8.91 16.51 6.88
C LYS A 24 9.46 17.36 5.73
N GLU A 25 10.54 16.92 5.11
CA GLU A 25 11.15 17.61 3.96
C GLU A 25 10.16 17.72 2.81
N MET A 26 9.55 16.60 2.41
CA MET A 26 8.59 16.54 1.30
C MET A 26 7.30 17.32 1.56
N THR A 27 6.89 17.44 2.82
CA THR A 27 5.62 18.09 3.20
C THR A 27 5.80 19.51 3.72
N ASN A 28 7.03 20.05 3.74
CA ASN A 28 7.35 21.30 4.42
C ASN A 28 6.81 21.32 5.87
N CYS A 29 7.04 20.22 6.59
CA CYS A 29 6.59 19.97 7.96
C CYS A 29 5.06 19.98 8.17
N LYS A 30 4.25 19.93 7.10
CA LYS A 30 2.78 19.88 7.20
C LYS A 30 2.24 18.48 7.52
N GLY A 31 3.01 17.45 7.24
CA GLY A 31 2.59 16.05 7.34
C GLY A 31 1.82 15.57 6.12
N VAL A 32 1.38 14.31 6.16
CA VAL A 32 0.74 13.62 5.03
C VAL A 32 -0.78 13.61 5.18
N ASP A 33 -1.49 13.96 4.11
CA ASP A 33 -2.96 13.98 4.09
C ASP A 33 -3.58 12.58 4.11
N VAL A 34 -2.98 11.62 3.41
CA VAL A 34 -3.44 10.22 3.34
C VAL A 34 -2.25 9.28 3.36
N ILE A 35 -2.29 8.27 4.23
CA ILE A 35 -1.26 7.24 4.35
C ILE A 35 -1.90 5.88 4.07
N TYR A 36 -1.24 5.05 3.28
CA TYR A 36 -1.61 3.65 3.04
C TYR A 36 -0.57 2.76 3.73
N ASP A 37 -0.96 2.00 4.74
CA ASP A 37 -0.05 1.13 5.48
C ASP A 37 -0.37 -0.36 5.26
N PRO A 38 0.46 -1.06 4.45
CA PRO A 38 0.39 -2.52 4.32
C PRO A 38 1.38 -3.26 5.23
N VAL A 39 2.17 -2.55 6.03
CA VAL A 39 3.31 -3.11 6.77
C VAL A 39 2.99 -3.31 8.25
N GLY A 40 2.38 -2.34 8.91
CA GLY A 40 2.05 -2.42 10.34
C GLY A 40 3.28 -2.26 11.25
N GLY A 41 3.24 -2.90 12.43
CA GLY A 41 4.33 -2.85 13.43
C GLY A 41 4.71 -1.43 13.89
N GLU A 42 5.99 -1.18 14.14
CA GLU A 42 6.50 0.14 14.56
C GLU A 42 6.31 1.24 13.49
N LEU A 43 6.29 0.85 12.21
CA LEU A 43 6.13 1.79 11.08
C LEU A 43 4.74 2.42 11.07
N PHE A 44 3.73 1.71 11.56
CA PHE A 44 2.37 2.23 11.71
C PHE A 44 2.32 3.46 12.62
N GLU A 45 2.89 3.36 13.83
CA GLU A 45 2.83 4.46 14.80
C GLU A 45 3.62 5.69 14.28
N GLN A 46 4.76 5.46 13.65
CA GLN A 46 5.58 6.53 13.08
C GLN A 46 4.88 7.24 11.93
N SER A 47 4.27 6.48 11.05
CA SER A 47 3.46 7.00 9.95
C SER A 47 2.29 7.81 10.50
N LEU A 48 1.61 7.30 11.54
CA LEU A 48 0.53 8.03 12.21
C LEU A 48 1.03 9.35 12.83
N ARG A 49 2.25 9.41 13.37
CA ARG A 49 2.84 10.66 13.88
C ARG A 49 3.14 11.66 12.76
N ALA A 50 3.46 11.17 11.56
CA ALA A 50 3.73 11.96 10.37
C ALA A 50 2.47 12.47 9.65
N ILE A 51 1.28 12.04 10.08
CA ILE A 51 0.01 12.47 9.50
C ILE A 51 -0.24 13.97 9.71
N ALA A 52 -0.81 14.61 8.70
CA ALA A 52 -1.32 15.97 8.77
C ALA A 52 -2.56 16.04 9.67
N PRO A 53 -2.86 17.20 10.27
CA PRO A 53 -4.15 17.42 10.91
C PRO A 53 -5.30 17.09 9.95
N LYS A 54 -6.32 16.35 10.42
CA LYS A 54 -7.46 15.84 9.63
C LYS A 54 -7.10 14.85 8.51
N GLY A 55 -5.89 14.31 8.51
CA GLY A 55 -5.49 13.28 7.55
C GLY A 55 -6.17 11.93 7.79
N ARG A 56 -5.93 10.98 6.87
CA ARG A 56 -6.47 9.61 6.92
C ARG A 56 -5.36 8.57 6.86
N MET A 57 -5.31 7.70 7.86
CA MET A 57 -4.49 6.50 7.91
C MET A 57 -5.32 5.32 7.44
N LEU A 58 -4.93 4.69 6.33
CA LEU A 58 -5.60 3.54 5.75
C LEU A 58 -4.80 2.27 6.07
N GLU A 59 -5.28 1.51 7.04
CA GLU A 59 -4.67 0.26 7.46
C GLU A 59 -5.10 -0.87 6.53
N VAL A 60 -4.17 -1.35 5.70
CA VAL A 60 -4.41 -2.38 4.67
C VAL A 60 -3.97 -3.76 5.16
N GLY A 61 -2.91 -3.83 5.96
CA GLY A 61 -2.40 -5.08 6.51
C GLY A 61 -1.10 -4.94 7.27
N PHE A 62 -0.61 -6.06 7.79
CA PHE A 62 0.53 -6.16 8.69
C PHE A 62 1.62 -7.08 8.11
N ALA A 63 2.20 -6.73 6.96
CA ALA A 63 3.23 -7.55 6.32
C ALA A 63 4.49 -7.77 7.18
N SER A 64 4.72 -6.92 8.19
CA SER A 64 5.75 -7.12 9.22
C SER A 64 5.51 -8.36 10.10
N GLY A 65 4.26 -8.84 10.19
CA GLY A 65 3.84 -9.87 11.14
C GLY A 65 3.48 -9.33 12.52
N GLU A 66 3.67 -8.03 12.77
CA GLU A 66 3.36 -7.39 14.05
C GLU A 66 2.05 -6.60 13.98
N ILE A 67 1.20 -6.82 14.98
CA ILE A 67 -0.08 -6.11 15.08
C ILE A 67 0.18 -4.63 15.37
N PRO A 68 -0.32 -3.70 14.54
CA PRO A 68 -0.13 -2.28 14.75
C PRO A 68 -0.77 -1.82 16.06
N LYS A 69 -0.03 -0.99 16.81
CA LYS A 69 -0.50 -0.33 18.03
C LYS A 69 -0.41 1.17 17.85
N MET A 70 -1.34 1.90 18.45
CA MET A 70 -1.27 3.36 18.49
C MET A 70 -1.73 3.92 19.82
N ALA A 71 -1.12 5.05 20.18
CA ALA A 71 -1.66 5.91 21.21
C ALA A 71 -2.83 6.73 20.64
N VAL A 72 -4.05 6.48 21.13
CA VAL A 72 -5.29 7.17 20.67
C VAL A 72 -5.20 8.70 20.80
N ILE A 73 -4.35 9.20 21.71
CA ILE A 73 -4.05 10.63 21.84
C ILE A 73 -3.56 11.25 20.52
N LEU A 74 -2.86 10.49 19.66
CA LEU A 74 -2.43 10.98 18.34
C LEU A 74 -3.62 11.28 17.45
N VAL A 75 -4.65 10.43 17.47
CA VAL A 75 -5.90 10.62 16.72
C VAL A 75 -6.61 11.88 17.19
N LEU A 76 -6.67 12.10 18.51
CA LEU A 76 -7.26 13.30 19.11
C LEU A 76 -6.50 14.57 18.69
N LEU A 77 -5.19 14.63 18.92
CA LEU A 77 -4.37 15.81 18.68
C LEU A 77 -4.31 16.19 17.19
N LYS A 78 -4.36 15.20 16.31
CA LYS A 78 -4.37 15.42 14.86
C LYS A 78 -5.78 15.56 14.30
N SER A 79 -6.82 15.26 15.07
CA SER A 79 -8.19 15.14 14.55
C SER A 79 -8.26 14.27 13.28
N CYS A 80 -7.44 13.20 13.23
CA CYS A 80 -7.29 12.36 12.05
C CYS A 80 -8.19 11.13 12.10
N GLN A 81 -8.23 10.35 11.02
CA GLN A 81 -8.98 9.11 10.93
C GLN A 81 -8.05 7.92 10.77
N VAL A 82 -8.40 6.79 11.38
CA VAL A 82 -7.78 5.48 11.13
C VAL A 82 -8.87 4.58 10.57
N VAL A 83 -8.67 4.09 9.36
CA VAL A 83 -9.68 3.37 8.57
C VAL A 83 -9.13 2.00 8.19
N GLY A 84 -9.81 0.93 8.59
CA GLY A 84 -9.48 -0.42 8.15
C GLY A 84 -9.89 -0.65 6.70
N VAL A 85 -8.98 -1.18 5.89
CA VAL A 85 -9.18 -1.49 4.47
C VAL A 85 -9.06 -3.00 4.27
N PHE A 86 -10.11 -3.73 4.61
CA PHE A 86 -10.12 -5.19 4.49
C PHE A 86 -10.79 -5.67 3.20
N TYR A 87 -9.99 -5.87 2.14
CA TYR A 87 -10.50 -6.29 0.82
C TYR A 87 -11.29 -7.60 0.85
N GLY A 88 -10.91 -8.54 1.71
CA GLY A 88 -11.54 -9.86 1.84
C GLY A 88 -13.00 -9.80 2.28
N GLN A 89 -13.34 -8.87 3.17
CA GLN A 89 -14.71 -8.61 3.63
C GLN A 89 -15.43 -7.64 2.70
N PHE A 90 -14.77 -6.57 2.25
CA PHE A 90 -15.31 -5.60 1.30
C PHE A 90 -15.92 -6.28 0.07
N ARG A 91 -15.20 -7.22 -0.57
CA ARG A 91 -15.69 -7.91 -1.77
C ARG A 91 -16.95 -8.76 -1.55
N GLN A 92 -17.24 -9.11 -0.30
CA GLN A 92 -18.43 -9.89 0.09
C GLN A 92 -19.60 -8.97 0.45
N LEU A 93 -19.34 -7.90 1.19
CA LEU A 93 -20.36 -6.93 1.60
C LEU A 93 -20.82 -6.02 0.45
N GLU A 94 -19.90 -5.68 -0.45
CA GLU A 94 -20.13 -4.71 -1.54
C GLU A 94 -19.76 -5.30 -2.92
N PRO A 95 -20.46 -6.36 -3.37
CA PRO A 95 -20.10 -7.08 -4.59
C PRO A 95 -20.22 -6.22 -5.85
N GLU A 96 -21.16 -5.29 -5.87
CA GLU A 96 -21.43 -4.36 -6.97
C GLU A 96 -20.31 -3.32 -7.10
N LEU A 97 -19.92 -2.70 -5.98
CA LEU A 97 -18.82 -1.73 -5.96
C LEU A 97 -17.49 -2.42 -6.30
N LYS A 98 -17.26 -3.64 -5.80
CA LYS A 98 -16.11 -4.46 -6.23
C LYS A 98 -16.12 -4.70 -7.73
N ALA A 99 -17.27 -5.01 -8.33
CA ALA A 99 -17.35 -5.22 -9.78
C ALA A 99 -17.08 -3.94 -10.56
N GLN A 100 -17.53 -2.78 -10.05
CA GLN A 100 -17.21 -1.48 -10.62
C GLN A 100 -15.70 -1.19 -10.55
N ASN A 101 -15.08 -1.37 -9.38
CA ASN A 101 -13.64 -1.16 -9.20
C ASN A 101 -12.81 -2.01 -10.17
N VAL A 102 -13.20 -3.27 -10.40
CA VAL A 102 -12.52 -4.15 -11.36
C VAL A 102 -12.66 -3.62 -12.79
N ARG A 103 -13.85 -3.16 -13.20
CA ARG A 103 -14.06 -2.56 -14.52
C ARG A 103 -13.20 -1.32 -14.71
N ASP A 104 -13.16 -0.44 -13.71
CA ASP A 104 -12.38 0.79 -13.75
C ASP A 104 -10.89 0.50 -13.87
N LEU A 105 -10.37 -0.47 -13.10
CA LEU A 105 -8.97 -0.90 -13.20
C LEU A 105 -8.63 -1.47 -14.57
N VAL A 106 -9.49 -2.31 -15.14
CA VAL A 106 -9.30 -2.85 -16.49
C VAL A 106 -9.32 -1.74 -17.54
N GLN A 107 -10.22 -0.76 -17.41
CA GLN A 107 -10.27 0.38 -18.31
C GLN A 107 -9.01 1.25 -18.19
N MET A 108 -8.50 1.48 -16.98
CA MET A 108 -7.25 2.22 -16.77
C MET A 108 -6.06 1.50 -17.42
N ILE A 109 -6.03 0.16 -17.41
CA ILE A 109 -5.00 -0.62 -18.11
C ILE A 109 -5.17 -0.48 -19.63
N ALA A 110 -6.40 -0.62 -20.14
CA ALA A 110 -6.69 -0.48 -21.57
C ALA A 110 -6.35 0.93 -22.10
N ASP A 111 -6.58 1.97 -21.30
CA ASP A 111 -6.23 3.36 -21.59
C ASP A 111 -4.73 3.66 -21.45
N GLY A 112 -3.92 2.70 -20.98
CA GLY A 112 -2.49 2.92 -20.69
C GLY A 112 -2.20 3.79 -19.46
N LYS A 113 -3.22 4.10 -18.65
CA LYS A 113 -3.10 4.88 -17.39
C LYS A 113 -2.53 4.06 -16.24
N LEU A 114 -2.60 2.73 -16.34
CA LEU A 114 -2.05 1.81 -15.36
C LEU A 114 -1.22 0.75 -16.08
N ASN A 115 0.07 0.65 -15.74
CA ASN A 115 0.98 -0.35 -16.30
C ASN A 115 1.46 -1.31 -15.19
N PRO A 116 0.80 -2.46 -14.96
CA PRO A 116 1.19 -3.40 -13.91
C PRO A 116 2.59 -3.96 -14.15
N LEU A 117 3.49 -3.79 -13.18
CA LEU A 117 4.83 -4.36 -13.24
C LEU A 117 4.79 -5.85 -12.89
N VAL A 118 4.95 -6.71 -13.90
CA VAL A 118 5.25 -8.13 -13.70
C VAL A 118 6.76 -8.27 -13.56
N SER A 119 7.22 -8.56 -12.34
CA SER A 119 8.65 -8.64 -12.05
C SER A 119 9.26 -9.94 -12.56
N LYS A 120 8.53 -11.05 -12.48
CA LYS A 120 8.98 -12.37 -12.94
C LYS A 120 7.79 -13.24 -13.35
N THR A 121 8.03 -14.07 -14.34
CA THR A 121 7.06 -15.07 -14.82
C THR A 121 7.72 -16.44 -14.78
N TYR A 122 7.03 -17.42 -14.20
CA TYR A 122 7.48 -18.81 -14.14
C TYR A 122 6.41 -19.72 -14.75
N PRO A 123 6.80 -20.83 -15.40
CA PRO A 123 5.85 -21.90 -15.66
C PRO A 123 5.33 -22.50 -14.34
N LEU A 124 4.11 -23.03 -14.32
CA LEU A 124 3.47 -23.55 -13.10
C LEU A 124 4.31 -24.65 -12.43
N GLU A 125 5.02 -25.46 -13.21
CA GLU A 125 5.93 -26.51 -12.76
C GLU A 125 7.09 -25.95 -11.91
N LYS A 126 7.37 -24.65 -12.05
CA LYS A 126 8.39 -23.89 -11.33
C LYS A 126 7.83 -23.09 -10.15
N ALA A 127 6.62 -23.43 -9.67
CA ALA A 127 6.00 -22.74 -8.53
C ALA A 127 6.87 -22.71 -7.27
N VAL A 128 7.65 -23.77 -7.00
CA VAL A 128 8.57 -23.81 -5.85
C VAL A 128 9.67 -22.76 -5.99
N ASP A 129 10.26 -22.63 -7.18
CA ASP A 129 11.29 -21.62 -7.48
C ASP A 129 10.71 -20.20 -7.35
N ALA A 130 9.48 -19.99 -7.83
CA ALA A 130 8.76 -18.72 -7.70
C ALA A 130 8.53 -18.33 -6.23
N LEU A 131 8.10 -19.28 -5.39
CA LEU A 131 7.90 -19.06 -3.95
C LEU A 131 9.23 -18.78 -3.23
N ASN A 132 10.30 -19.52 -3.57
CA ASN A 132 11.62 -19.27 -3.00
C ASN A 132 12.14 -17.86 -3.33
N ASP A 133 11.90 -17.37 -4.54
CA ASP A 133 12.29 -16.02 -4.94
C ASP A 133 11.48 -14.93 -4.21
N ILE A 134 10.21 -15.19 -3.89
CA ILE A 134 9.40 -14.32 -3.02
C ILE A 134 9.97 -14.30 -1.60
N LEU A 135 10.22 -15.48 -1.02
CA LEU A 135 10.73 -15.62 0.35
C LEU A 135 12.12 -14.99 0.52
N THR A 136 12.98 -15.11 -0.50
CA THR A 136 14.34 -14.51 -0.50
C THR A 136 14.37 -13.05 -0.94
N ARG A 137 13.21 -12.39 -1.06
CA ARG A 137 13.07 -10.97 -1.44
C ARG A 137 13.74 -10.61 -2.78
N LYS A 138 13.86 -11.57 -3.70
CA LYS A 138 14.37 -11.36 -5.07
C LYS A 138 13.29 -10.84 -6.04
N VAL A 139 12.08 -10.69 -5.54
CA VAL A 139 10.89 -10.26 -6.27
C VAL A 139 10.57 -8.83 -5.84
N LEU A 140 10.54 -7.92 -6.80
CA LEU A 140 10.24 -6.50 -6.55
C LEU A 140 8.74 -6.18 -6.65
N SER A 141 7.97 -7.02 -7.33
CA SER A 141 6.53 -6.78 -7.55
C SER A 141 5.81 -8.10 -7.81
N LYS A 142 4.92 -8.15 -8.80
CA LYS A 142 4.09 -9.33 -9.07
C LYS A 142 4.95 -10.46 -9.65
N VAL A 143 4.71 -11.68 -9.16
CA VAL A 143 5.10 -12.93 -9.82
C VAL A 143 3.88 -13.55 -10.48
N VAL A 144 4.04 -14.01 -11.71
CA VAL A 144 3.00 -14.69 -12.48
C VAL A 144 3.40 -16.14 -12.71
N LEU A 145 2.48 -17.08 -12.48
CA LEU A 145 2.62 -18.47 -12.88
C LEU A 145 1.81 -18.71 -14.16
N THR A 146 2.46 -19.20 -15.21
CA THR A 146 1.81 -19.56 -16.47
C THR A 146 1.45 -21.04 -16.46
N THR A 147 0.18 -21.35 -16.68
CA THR A 147 -0.36 -22.71 -16.63
C THR A 147 -0.32 -23.43 -18.00
N GLY A 148 0.32 -22.82 -19.00
CA GLY A 148 0.29 -23.29 -20.39
C GLY A 148 -1.08 -23.17 -21.07
N ARG A 149 -2.08 -22.61 -20.37
CA ARG A 149 -3.43 -22.33 -20.87
C ARG A 149 -3.71 -20.84 -20.65
N GLY A 150 -3.62 -20.06 -21.74
CA GLY A 150 -4.18 -18.71 -21.90
C GLY A 150 -3.91 -17.71 -20.77
#